data_AF-A0A6B1DG01-F1
#
_entry.id   AF-A0A6B1DG01-F1
#
_cell.length_a   1.000
_cell.length_b   1.000
_cell.length_c   1.000
_cell.angle_alpha   90.00
_cell.angle_beta   90.00
_cell.angle_gamma   90.00
#
_symmetry.space_group_name_H-M   'P 1'
#
loop_
_entity.id
_entity.type
_entity.pdbx_description
1 polymer ?
#
loop_
_entity_poly.entity_id
_entity_poly.type
_entity_poly.pdbx_seq_one_letter_code
_entity_poly.pdbx_strand_id
1 'polypeptide(L)'
;MIYFECRLRDAAPQVDLVLAIYPRGAAILARHEFADAGCAPDWWASLQAFCRRWITSASLRTTLDHVWLEYDVAVDAGVTGAGTRRATSRVPEPGMFISLVKLSPLRRGRPSAWFDQVLRAVEATTTAAVARLVRDALHTCIEPLPRSAAVAYIGLMMHRPTPTIRVCLANVPTDAVMSYVTGLTSTRHRHLDAAVRLSAFRYGLDGTPCVPMLHLDVNPVQGVLPRVGLERLFSRPCQRAGRISNDDRQLLSLLNRFGACTSDKRDALLEWPGRSVAVLPHELWWSLIDRRVNHLKFVLDGDATFDVKAYLLLSYLCHSAPGRVANRAALGN
;
A
#
# COMPACT_ATOMS: atom_id res chain seq x y z
N MET A 1 9.14 7.37 -1.47
CA MET A 1 8.37 7.34 -0.21
C MET A 1 8.50 5.95 0.36
N ILE A 2 8.46 5.82 1.68
CA ILE A 2 8.61 4.53 2.37
C ILE A 2 7.41 4.37 3.30
N TYR A 3 6.77 3.21 3.28
CA TYR A 3 5.87 2.78 4.35
C TYR A 3 6.51 1.69 5.21
N PHE A 4 6.19 1.74 6.50
CA PHE A 4 6.35 0.64 7.41
C PHE A 4 4.96 0.12 7.77
N GLU A 5 4.68 -1.14 7.47
CA GLU A 5 3.43 -1.80 7.85
C GLU A 5 3.64 -2.50 9.20
N CYS A 6 2.86 -2.09 10.21
CA CYS A 6 2.95 -2.60 11.58
C CYS A 6 1.65 -3.31 11.96
N ARG A 7 1.71 -4.60 12.30
CA ARG A 7 0.58 -5.34 12.89
C ARG A 7 0.32 -4.81 14.30
N LEU A 8 -0.91 -4.43 14.65
CA LEU A 8 -1.16 -3.72 15.91
C LEU A 8 -1.42 -4.65 17.10
N ARG A 9 -1.92 -5.85 16.86
CA ARG A 9 -2.25 -6.81 17.91
C ARG A 9 -1.04 -7.57 18.44
N ASP A 10 -0.05 -7.79 17.59
CA ASP A 10 1.20 -8.45 17.96
C ASP A 10 2.07 -7.51 18.80
N ALA A 11 2.73 -8.00 19.84
CA ALA A 11 3.69 -7.21 20.61
C ALA A 11 5.05 -7.08 19.88
N ALA A 12 5.32 -7.93 18.88
CA ALA A 12 6.57 -7.90 18.14
C ALA A 12 6.81 -6.52 17.50
N PRO A 13 8.05 -5.97 17.59
CA PRO A 13 8.40 -4.68 17.00
C PRO A 13 8.56 -4.74 15.47
N GLN A 14 8.29 -5.90 14.87
CA GLN A 14 8.45 -6.16 13.45
C GLN A 14 7.54 -5.25 12.62
N VAL A 15 8.13 -4.71 11.53
CA VAL A 15 7.41 -3.99 10.49
C VAL A 15 7.80 -4.52 9.13
N ASP A 16 6.82 -4.62 8.24
CA ASP A 16 7.04 -4.93 6.83
C ASP A 16 7.38 -3.63 6.08
N LEU A 17 8.19 -3.72 5.03
CA LEU A 17 8.71 -2.55 4.31
C LEU A 17 7.99 -2.38 2.98
N VAL A 18 7.49 -1.17 2.69
CA VAL A 18 6.86 -0.86 1.40
C VAL A 18 7.54 0.34 0.75
N LEU A 19 8.03 0.16 -0.47
CA LEU A 19 8.79 1.18 -1.21
C LEU A 19 8.00 1.67 -2.43
N ALA A 20 7.74 2.98 -2.51
CA ALA A 20 7.21 3.57 -3.75
C ALA A 20 8.34 3.87 -4.73
N ILE A 21 8.25 3.25 -5.90
CA ILE A 21 9.11 3.48 -7.06
C ILE A 21 8.38 4.39 -8.05
N TYR A 22 8.84 5.63 -8.15
CA TYR A 22 8.41 6.62 -9.14
C TYR A 22 9.24 6.52 -10.42
N PRO A 23 8.89 7.20 -11.53
CA PRO A 23 9.65 7.13 -12.78
C PRO A 23 11.15 7.41 -12.63
N ARG A 24 11.55 8.33 -11.75
CA ARG A 24 12.97 8.58 -11.44
C ARG A 24 13.63 7.39 -10.76
N GLY A 25 12.94 6.75 -9.82
CA GLY A 25 13.40 5.52 -9.18
C GLY A 25 13.51 4.38 -10.19
N ALA A 26 12.50 4.20 -11.04
CA ALA A 26 12.52 3.22 -12.11
C ALA A 26 13.72 3.43 -13.06
N ALA A 27 14.08 4.68 -13.38
CA ALA A 27 15.25 4.97 -14.20
C ALA A 27 16.58 4.53 -13.55
N ILE A 28 16.67 4.60 -12.22
CA ILE A 28 17.83 4.09 -11.48
C ILE A 28 17.86 2.56 -11.55
N LEU A 29 16.75 1.89 -11.21
CA LEU A 29 16.67 0.42 -11.23
C LEU A 29 16.88 -0.14 -12.65
N ALA A 30 16.42 0.56 -13.68
CA ALA A 30 16.58 0.17 -15.08
C ALA A 30 18.04 0.11 -15.54
N ARG A 31 18.92 0.94 -14.96
CA ARG A 31 20.34 1.09 -15.33
C ARG A 31 21.29 0.28 -14.45
N HIS A 32 20.87 -0.07 -13.25
CA HIS A 32 21.75 -0.74 -12.31
C HIS A 32 21.95 -2.21 -12.68
N GLU A 33 23.17 -2.62 -12.96
CA GLU A 33 23.47 -4.05 -13.13
C GLU A 33 23.50 -4.70 -11.74
N PHE A 34 22.56 -5.61 -11.47
CA PHE A 34 22.55 -6.40 -10.23
C PHE A 34 23.39 -7.68 -10.36
N ALA A 35 24.06 -7.84 -11.51
CA ALA A 35 24.77 -9.05 -11.93
C ALA A 35 25.96 -9.39 -11.02
N ASP A 36 26.60 -8.39 -10.39
CA ASP A 36 27.81 -8.61 -9.59
C ASP A 36 27.54 -9.19 -8.19
N ALA A 37 26.29 -9.32 -7.76
CA ALA A 37 25.97 -9.79 -6.42
C ALA A 37 25.84 -11.32 -6.29
N GLY A 38 25.94 -12.10 -7.38
CA GLY A 38 25.92 -13.58 -7.38
C GLY A 38 24.69 -14.23 -6.73
N CYS A 39 23.69 -13.44 -6.31
CA CYS A 39 22.59 -13.83 -5.43
C CYS A 39 21.27 -13.10 -5.75
N ALA A 40 21.22 -12.30 -6.82
CA ALA A 40 20.00 -11.58 -7.19
C ALA A 40 18.96 -12.58 -7.73
N PRO A 41 17.81 -12.77 -7.06
CA PRO A 41 16.80 -13.72 -7.54
C PRO A 41 16.20 -13.28 -8.89
N ASP A 42 15.64 -14.23 -9.65
CA ASP A 42 15.04 -14.01 -10.99
C ASP A 42 14.01 -12.86 -11.04
N TRP A 43 13.35 -12.55 -9.92
CA TRP A 43 12.40 -11.44 -9.83
C TRP A 43 13.07 -10.06 -10.00
N TRP A 44 14.36 -9.91 -9.64
CA TRP A 44 15.08 -8.64 -9.80
C TRP A 44 15.27 -8.34 -11.29
N ALA A 45 15.69 -9.33 -12.08
CA ALA A 45 15.79 -9.20 -13.53
C ALA A 45 14.43 -8.82 -14.15
N SER A 46 13.34 -9.40 -13.64
CA SER A 46 11.97 -9.08 -14.07
C SER A 46 11.57 -7.64 -13.72
N LEU A 47 11.84 -7.19 -12.49
CA LEU A 47 11.61 -5.82 -12.05
C LEU A 47 12.42 -4.82 -12.89
N GLN A 48 13.69 -5.11 -13.15
CA GLN A 48 14.55 -4.26 -13.98
C GLN A 48 14.03 -4.18 -15.41
N ALA A 49 13.65 -5.32 -16.02
CA ALA A 49 13.06 -5.35 -17.35
C ALA A 49 11.77 -4.53 -17.41
N PHE A 50 10.91 -4.65 -16.39
CA PHE A 50 9.73 -3.80 -16.25
C PHE A 50 10.10 -2.32 -16.15
N CYS A 51 11.03 -1.93 -15.27
CA CYS A 51 11.46 -0.55 -15.12
C CYS A 51 12.01 0.04 -16.42
N ARG A 52 12.81 -0.72 -17.18
CA ARG A 52 13.30 -0.34 -18.51
C ARG A 52 12.13 -0.06 -19.47
N ARG A 53 11.17 -0.97 -19.57
CA ARG A 53 9.98 -0.79 -20.41
C ARG A 53 9.14 0.41 -19.97
N TRP A 54 8.97 0.59 -18.66
CA TRP A 54 8.19 1.70 -18.12
C TRP A 54 8.83 3.05 -18.48
N ILE A 55 10.15 3.20 -18.36
CA ILE A 55 10.81 4.48 -18.69
C ILE A 55 10.89 4.74 -20.20
N THR A 56 10.86 3.73 -21.06
CA THR A 56 10.95 3.90 -22.53
C THR A 56 9.58 4.00 -23.21
N SER A 57 8.55 3.36 -22.67
CA SER A 57 7.21 3.35 -23.25
C SER A 57 6.40 4.60 -22.87
N ALA A 58 6.01 5.39 -23.87
CA ALA A 58 5.16 6.55 -23.66
C ALA A 58 3.81 6.18 -23.03
N SER A 59 3.19 5.07 -23.46
CA SER A 59 1.91 4.62 -22.93
C SER A 59 2.00 4.21 -21.46
N LEU A 60 3.07 3.52 -21.04
CA LEU A 60 3.24 3.17 -19.64
C LEU A 60 3.48 4.39 -18.75
N ARG A 61 4.21 5.40 -19.23
CA ARG A 61 4.44 6.64 -18.45
C ARG A 61 3.18 7.47 -18.25
N THR A 62 2.26 7.45 -19.20
CA THR A 62 0.97 8.15 -19.08
C THR A 62 -0.02 7.36 -18.23
N THR A 63 0.01 6.03 -18.32
CA THR A 63 -0.85 5.12 -17.55
C THR A 63 -0.42 4.99 -16.09
N LEU A 64 0.86 4.74 -15.83
CA LEU A 64 1.37 4.42 -14.49
C LEU A 64 1.87 5.68 -13.78
N ASP A 65 1.52 5.80 -12.51
CA ASP A 65 2.06 6.85 -11.65
C ASP A 65 3.33 6.38 -10.93
N HIS A 66 3.20 5.28 -10.20
CA HIS A 66 4.26 4.62 -9.45
C HIS A 66 3.94 3.13 -9.28
N VAL A 67 4.90 2.37 -8.79
CA VAL A 67 4.66 1.02 -8.25
C VAL A 67 5.08 0.97 -6.78
N TRP A 68 4.41 0.15 -5.99
CA TRP A 68 4.87 -0.20 -4.65
C TRP A 68 5.51 -1.58 -4.65
N LEU A 69 6.61 -1.73 -3.93
CA LEU A 69 7.23 -3.02 -3.61
C LEU A 69 7.01 -3.28 -2.12
N GLU A 70 6.22 -4.29 -1.77
CA GLU A 70 5.89 -4.71 -0.40
C GLU A 70 6.73 -5.92 -0.01
N TYR A 71 7.61 -5.76 0.98
CA TYR A 71 8.49 -6.80 1.49
C TYR A 71 7.98 -7.26 2.85
N ASP A 72 7.60 -8.53 2.94
CA ASP A 72 7.35 -9.21 4.21
C ASP A 72 8.70 -9.46 4.90
N VAL A 73 9.04 -8.64 5.92
CA VAL A 73 10.35 -8.70 6.58
C VAL A 73 10.26 -9.66 7.74
N ALA A 74 10.62 -10.93 7.54
CA ALA A 74 10.66 -11.89 8.65
C ALA A 74 11.76 -11.50 9.66
N VAL A 75 11.41 -11.48 10.95
CA VAL A 75 12.42 -11.50 12.02
C VAL A 75 12.89 -12.94 12.13
N ASP A 76 13.97 -13.30 11.44
CA ASP A 76 14.64 -14.57 11.71
C ASP A 76 15.09 -14.58 13.17
N ALA A 77 14.32 -15.27 14.01
CA ALA A 77 14.38 -15.30 15.46
C ALA A 77 15.73 -15.83 15.99
N GLY A 78 16.74 -14.98 16.02
CA GLY A 78 17.93 -15.22 16.83
C GLY A 78 19.15 -14.43 16.38
N VAL A 79 19.03 -13.13 16.57
CA VAL A 79 20.12 -12.44 17.25
C VAL A 79 20.11 -12.92 18.71
N THR A 80 20.44 -14.19 18.95
CA THR A 80 20.91 -14.64 20.26
C THR A 80 22.41 -14.46 20.23
N GLY A 81 22.95 -13.79 21.24
CA GLY A 81 24.38 -13.48 21.35
C GLY A 81 25.27 -14.69 21.08
N ALA A 82 26.49 -14.38 20.61
CA ALA A 82 27.53 -15.29 20.12
C ALA A 82 27.43 -15.65 18.63
N GLY A 83 27.87 -14.67 17.83
CA GLY A 83 28.63 -14.82 16.58
C GLY A 83 28.78 -16.21 15.99
N THR A 84 27.84 -16.58 15.11
CA THR A 84 28.08 -17.00 13.72
C THR A 84 26.74 -17.45 13.14
N ARG A 85 25.94 -16.51 12.64
CA ARG A 85 24.80 -16.86 11.79
C ARG A 85 25.20 -16.68 10.33
N ARG A 86 25.25 -17.78 9.60
CA ARG A 86 25.02 -17.76 8.15
C ARG A 86 23.54 -17.41 7.97
N ALA A 87 23.22 -16.11 8.01
CA ALA A 87 21.96 -15.63 7.48
C ALA A 87 21.88 -16.17 6.05
N THR A 88 20.89 -16.99 5.74
CA THR A 88 20.56 -17.28 4.34
C THR A 88 20.06 -15.96 3.78
N SER A 89 21.01 -15.16 3.28
CA SER A 89 20.98 -13.74 2.90
C SER A 89 20.05 -13.42 1.73
N ARG A 90 18.97 -14.18 1.54
CA ARG A 90 18.08 -13.98 0.42
C ARG A 90 17.06 -12.91 0.79
N VAL A 91 17.20 -11.76 0.14
CA VAL A 91 16.19 -10.68 0.18
C VAL A 91 14.84 -11.29 -0.22
N PRO A 92 13.77 -11.11 0.57
CA PRO A 92 12.46 -11.65 0.23
C PRO A 92 11.97 -11.06 -1.09
N GLU A 93 11.27 -11.88 -1.87
CA GLU A 93 10.62 -11.40 -3.09
C GLU A 93 9.44 -10.49 -2.71
N PRO A 94 9.37 -9.26 -3.24
CA PRO A 94 8.30 -8.35 -2.87
C PRO A 94 6.98 -8.69 -3.57
N GLY A 95 5.87 -8.31 -2.95
CA GLY A 95 4.63 -8.06 -3.67
C GLY A 95 4.74 -6.77 -4.48
N MET A 96 4.27 -6.75 -5.72
CA MET A 96 4.32 -5.54 -6.56
C MET A 96 2.93 -4.96 -6.78
N PHE A 97 2.70 -3.72 -6.36
CA PHE A 97 1.43 -3.02 -6.58
C PHE A 97 1.57 -1.95 -7.65
N ILE A 98 0.81 -2.10 -8.73
CA ILE A 98 0.79 -1.18 -9.85
C ILE A 98 -0.24 -0.08 -9.57
N SER A 99 0.20 1.18 -9.51
CA SER A 99 -0.70 2.33 -9.31
C SER A 99 -1.41 2.73 -10.60
N LEU A 100 -2.73 2.72 -10.55
CA LEU A 100 -3.63 3.07 -11.65
C LEU A 100 -4.39 4.38 -11.38
N VAL A 101 -3.95 5.15 -10.38
CA VAL A 101 -4.64 6.37 -9.94
C VAL A 101 -4.79 7.40 -11.07
N LYS A 102 -3.83 7.48 -12.00
CA LYS A 102 -3.91 8.34 -13.19
C LYS A 102 -5.05 7.95 -14.14
N LEU A 103 -5.40 6.67 -14.17
CA LEU A 103 -6.44 6.11 -15.03
C LEU A 103 -7.83 6.09 -14.40
N SER A 104 -7.97 6.44 -13.12
CA SER A 104 -9.21 6.24 -12.37
C SER A 104 -10.44 6.85 -13.10
N PRO A 105 -11.48 6.04 -13.41
CA PRO A 105 -12.65 6.44 -14.20
C PRO A 105 -13.54 7.49 -13.53
N LEU A 106 -13.26 7.86 -12.27
CA LEU A 106 -13.81 9.08 -11.64
C LEU A 106 -13.57 10.34 -12.50
N ARG A 107 -12.70 10.28 -13.52
CA ARG A 107 -12.41 11.39 -14.41
C ARG A 107 -13.05 11.37 -15.80
N ARG A 108 -13.60 10.26 -16.35
CA ARG A 108 -14.37 10.22 -17.63
C ARG A 108 -14.78 8.79 -17.99
N GLY A 109 -15.95 8.66 -18.63
CA GLY A 109 -16.63 7.39 -18.92
C GLY A 109 -15.93 6.39 -19.84
N ARG A 110 -16.58 5.22 -19.90
CA ARG A 110 -16.27 3.95 -20.59
C ARG A 110 -15.30 2.99 -19.86
N PRO A 111 -15.86 1.96 -19.17
CA PRO A 111 -15.10 0.88 -18.53
C PRO A 111 -14.17 0.10 -19.47
N SER A 112 -14.52 -0.09 -20.75
CA SER A 112 -13.77 -0.96 -21.67
C SER A 112 -12.40 -0.41 -22.06
N ALA A 113 -12.33 0.85 -22.51
CA ALA A 113 -11.06 1.47 -22.90
C ALA A 113 -10.08 1.59 -21.72
N TRP A 114 -10.61 1.78 -20.52
CA TRP A 114 -9.85 1.78 -19.28
C TRP A 114 -9.31 0.39 -18.96
N PHE A 115 -10.17 -0.63 -19.00
CA PHE A 115 -9.80 -2.03 -18.78
C PHE A 115 -8.66 -2.47 -19.71
N ASP A 116 -8.74 -2.15 -21.00
CA ASP A 116 -7.69 -2.45 -21.96
C ASP A 116 -6.37 -1.74 -21.64
N GLN A 117 -6.41 -0.51 -21.10
CA GLN A 117 -5.19 0.21 -20.69
C GLN A 117 -4.54 -0.43 -19.47
N VAL A 118 -5.36 -0.84 -18.49
CA VAL A 118 -4.88 -1.55 -17.30
C VAL A 118 -4.23 -2.86 -17.69
N LEU A 119 -4.88 -3.64 -18.56
CA LEU A 119 -4.33 -4.90 -19.04
C LEU A 119 -3.04 -4.74 -19.81
N ARG A 120 -2.95 -3.76 -20.72
CA ARG A 120 -1.69 -3.46 -21.41
C ARG A 120 -0.57 -3.09 -20.43
N ALA A 121 -0.90 -2.35 -19.37
CA ALA A 121 0.07 -2.02 -18.34
C ALA A 121 0.56 -3.27 -17.60
N VAL A 122 -0.36 -4.15 -17.21
CA VAL A 122 -0.08 -5.41 -16.54
C VAL A 122 0.72 -6.36 -17.45
N GLU A 123 0.28 -6.58 -18.70
CA GLU A 123 0.99 -7.38 -19.72
C GLU A 123 2.42 -6.87 -19.92
N ALA A 124 2.63 -5.56 -19.88
CA ALA A 124 3.97 -4.99 -19.95
C ALA A 124 4.78 -5.12 -18.65
N THR A 125 4.21 -5.64 -17.56
CA THR A 125 4.90 -5.87 -16.28
C THR A 125 5.13 -7.34 -15.96
N THR A 126 4.44 -8.26 -16.66
CA THR A 126 4.33 -9.66 -16.23
C THR A 126 4.28 -10.64 -17.41
N THR A 127 4.13 -11.93 -17.12
CA THR A 127 3.98 -12.97 -18.15
C THR A 127 2.56 -13.02 -18.71
N ALA A 128 2.36 -13.62 -19.89
CA ALA A 128 1.03 -13.80 -20.46
C ALA A 128 0.08 -14.59 -19.53
N ALA A 129 0.62 -15.54 -18.76
CA ALA A 129 -0.17 -16.29 -17.78
C ALA A 129 -0.72 -15.38 -16.68
N VAL A 130 0.13 -14.54 -16.07
CA VAL A 130 -0.30 -13.61 -15.02
C VAL A 130 -1.21 -12.52 -15.57
N ALA A 131 -0.99 -12.06 -16.80
CA ALA A 131 -1.89 -11.11 -17.45
C ALA A 131 -3.32 -11.66 -17.62
N ARG A 132 -3.47 -12.96 -17.95
CA ARG A 132 -4.79 -13.62 -17.97
C ARG A 132 -5.42 -13.66 -16.58
N LEU A 133 -4.66 -14.01 -15.54
CA LEU A 133 -5.16 -14.01 -14.16
C LEU A 133 -5.68 -12.63 -13.74
N VAL A 134 -4.94 -11.57 -14.09
CA VAL A 134 -5.35 -10.20 -13.79
C VAL A 134 -6.60 -9.83 -14.60
N ARG A 135 -6.70 -10.23 -15.87
CA ARG A 135 -7.91 -10.03 -16.69
C ARG A 135 -9.14 -10.65 -16.05
N ASP A 136 -9.03 -11.92 -15.63
CA ASP A 136 -10.14 -12.64 -15.03
C ASP A 136 -10.54 -11.99 -13.70
N ALA A 137 -9.55 -11.68 -12.85
CA ALA A 137 -9.78 -10.99 -11.57
C ALA A 137 -10.45 -9.63 -11.74
N LEU A 138 -9.98 -8.84 -12.71
CA LEU A 138 -10.56 -7.55 -13.02
C LEU A 138 -11.99 -7.70 -13.54
N HIS A 139 -12.28 -8.64 -14.44
CA HIS A 139 -13.66 -8.88 -14.89
C HIS A 139 -14.58 -9.19 -13.70
N THR A 140 -14.18 -10.12 -12.83
CA THR A 140 -14.95 -10.49 -11.64
C THR A 140 -15.22 -9.29 -10.73
N CYS A 141 -14.22 -8.43 -10.48
CA CYS A 141 -14.38 -7.31 -9.56
C CYS A 141 -15.05 -6.07 -10.19
N ILE A 142 -14.80 -5.78 -11.47
CA ILE A 142 -15.22 -4.51 -12.09
C ILE A 142 -16.69 -4.55 -12.52
N GLU A 143 -17.18 -5.68 -13.03
CA GLU A 143 -18.54 -5.76 -13.55
C GLU A 143 -19.61 -5.37 -12.50
N PRO A 144 -19.55 -5.85 -11.23
CA PRO A 144 -20.46 -5.41 -10.18
C PRO A 144 -20.01 -4.13 -9.44
N LEU A 145 -18.93 -3.46 -9.88
CA LEU A 145 -18.34 -2.34 -9.15
C LEU A 145 -19.31 -1.13 -9.08
N PRO A 146 -19.52 -0.52 -7.90
CA PRO A 146 -20.30 0.71 -7.81
C PRO A 146 -19.74 1.83 -8.68
N ARG A 147 -20.63 2.64 -9.29
CA ARG A 147 -20.23 3.70 -10.26
C ARG A 147 -19.24 4.73 -9.72
N SER A 148 -19.27 5.00 -8.41
CA SER A 148 -18.37 5.94 -7.74
C SER A 148 -17.04 5.31 -7.28
N ALA A 149 -16.92 3.99 -7.37
CA ALA A 149 -15.70 3.29 -7.03
C ALA A 149 -14.76 3.18 -8.25
N ALA A 150 -13.48 2.95 -7.99
CA ALA A 150 -12.48 2.78 -9.04
C ALA A 150 -11.37 1.82 -8.60
N VAL A 151 -10.79 1.06 -9.53
CA VAL A 151 -9.56 0.31 -9.23
C VAL A 151 -8.39 1.30 -9.14
N ALA A 152 -7.79 1.39 -7.95
CA ALA A 152 -6.67 2.27 -7.67
C ALA A 152 -5.33 1.55 -7.79
N TYR A 153 -5.28 0.27 -7.39
CA TYR A 153 -4.07 -0.55 -7.47
C TYR A 153 -4.38 -1.99 -7.87
N ILE A 154 -3.40 -2.62 -8.51
CA ILE A 154 -3.36 -4.08 -8.72
C ILE A 154 -2.07 -4.60 -8.09
N GLY A 155 -2.20 -5.42 -7.05
CA GLY A 155 -1.11 -6.13 -6.40
C GLY A 155 -0.88 -7.50 -7.03
N LEU A 156 0.36 -7.78 -7.40
CA LEU A 156 0.83 -9.09 -7.84
C LEU A 156 1.53 -9.76 -6.66
N MET A 157 0.86 -10.71 -6.00
CA MET A 157 1.34 -11.38 -4.79
C MET A 157 1.87 -12.79 -5.12
N MET A 158 2.74 -12.88 -6.15
CA MET A 158 3.10 -14.15 -6.79
C MET A 158 4.10 -15.01 -6.00
N HIS A 159 4.82 -14.43 -5.04
CA HIS A 159 5.80 -15.14 -4.21
C HIS A 159 5.17 -15.96 -3.08
N ARG A 160 3.85 -15.84 -2.87
CA ARG A 160 3.13 -16.56 -1.82
C ARG A 160 2.87 -18.01 -2.23
N PRO A 161 2.72 -18.94 -1.28
CA PRO A 161 2.36 -20.33 -1.58
C PRO A 161 1.11 -20.46 -2.44
N THR A 162 0.16 -19.53 -2.25
CA THR A 162 -1.03 -19.37 -3.07
C THR A 162 -0.93 -18.03 -3.81
N PRO A 163 -0.55 -18.03 -5.10
CA PRO A 163 -0.51 -16.81 -5.89
C PRO A 163 -1.88 -16.16 -5.98
N THR A 164 -1.93 -14.85 -5.73
CA THR A 164 -3.15 -14.06 -5.82
C THR A 164 -2.90 -12.72 -6.50
N ILE A 165 -3.97 -12.21 -7.13
CA ILE A 165 -4.05 -10.83 -7.60
C ILE A 165 -4.86 -10.05 -6.58
N ARG A 166 -4.26 -9.01 -5.99
CA ARG A 166 -4.97 -8.10 -5.09
C ARG A 166 -5.55 -6.94 -5.88
N VAL A 167 -6.86 -6.80 -5.90
CA VAL A 167 -7.55 -5.66 -6.50
C VAL A 167 -7.87 -4.66 -5.40
N CYS A 168 -7.33 -3.44 -5.50
CA CYS A 168 -7.57 -2.37 -4.53
C CYS A 168 -8.53 -1.34 -5.13
N LEU A 169 -9.71 -1.21 -4.54
CA LEU A 169 -10.83 -0.40 -5.00
C LEU A 169 -10.96 0.85 -4.12
N ALA A 170 -10.83 2.03 -4.70
CA ALA A 170 -10.99 3.29 -4.01
C ALA A 170 -12.43 3.82 -4.06
N ASN A 171 -12.82 4.54 -3.00
CA ASN A 171 -14.07 5.27 -2.88
C ASN A 171 -15.33 4.40 -3.05
N VAL A 172 -15.32 3.18 -2.50
CA VAL A 172 -16.51 2.32 -2.48
C VAL A 172 -17.54 2.93 -1.51
N PRO A 173 -18.78 3.24 -1.94
CA PRO A 173 -19.81 3.76 -1.04
C PRO A 173 -20.02 2.84 0.16
N THR A 174 -20.08 3.41 1.35
CA THR A 174 -20.15 2.66 2.62
C THR A 174 -21.34 1.70 2.65
N ASP A 175 -22.49 2.13 2.12
CA ASP A 175 -23.73 1.35 2.02
C ASP A 175 -23.66 0.23 0.98
N ALA A 176 -22.78 0.35 -0.02
CA ALA A 176 -22.57 -0.65 -1.06
C ALA A 176 -21.51 -1.71 -0.71
N VAL A 177 -20.63 -1.47 0.28
CA VAL A 177 -19.52 -2.41 0.58
C VAL A 177 -20.04 -3.80 0.93
N MET A 178 -21.06 -3.89 1.80
CA MET A 178 -21.59 -5.17 2.25
C MET A 178 -22.13 -5.99 1.07
N SER A 179 -23.07 -5.43 0.31
CA SER A 179 -23.70 -6.13 -0.82
C SER A 179 -22.67 -6.50 -1.89
N TYR A 180 -21.72 -5.62 -2.17
CA TYR A 180 -20.64 -5.85 -3.12
C TYR A 180 -19.74 -7.02 -2.70
N VAL A 181 -19.24 -7.03 -1.46
CA VAL A 181 -18.38 -8.12 -0.95
C VAL A 181 -19.14 -9.45 -0.89
N THR A 182 -20.40 -9.45 -0.45
CA THR A 182 -21.21 -10.67 -0.40
C THR A 182 -21.63 -11.19 -1.79
N GLY A 183 -21.69 -10.32 -2.79
CA GLY A 183 -21.95 -10.72 -4.17
C GLY A 183 -20.74 -11.38 -4.84
N LEU A 184 -19.53 -11.08 -4.35
CA LEU A 184 -18.28 -11.60 -4.89
C LEU A 184 -17.72 -12.80 -4.12
N THR A 185 -18.05 -12.92 -2.84
CA THR A 185 -17.53 -13.96 -1.96
C THR A 185 -18.67 -14.83 -1.46
N SER A 186 -18.45 -16.14 -1.35
CA SER A 186 -19.40 -17.07 -0.74
C SER A 186 -19.36 -17.04 0.80
N THR A 187 -18.44 -16.28 1.39
CA THR A 187 -18.16 -16.28 2.83
C THR A 187 -18.89 -15.15 3.53
N ARG A 188 -19.50 -15.45 4.67
CA ARG A 188 -20.03 -14.42 5.56
C ARG A 188 -18.89 -13.81 6.36
N HIS A 189 -18.95 -12.49 6.54
CA HIS A 189 -17.99 -11.75 7.34
C HIS A 189 -18.69 -11.14 8.55
N ARG A 190 -18.67 -11.84 9.70
CA ARG A 190 -19.29 -11.36 10.94
C ARG A 190 -18.94 -9.91 11.30
N HIS A 191 -17.71 -9.49 11.02
CA HIS A 191 -17.18 -8.19 11.43
C HIS A 191 -17.16 -7.12 10.33
N LEU A 192 -17.71 -7.40 9.14
CA LEU A 192 -17.62 -6.47 8.00
C LEU A 192 -18.35 -5.16 8.25
N ASP A 193 -19.58 -5.18 8.79
CA ASP A 193 -20.33 -3.94 9.09
C ASP A 193 -19.56 -3.03 10.06
N ALA A 194 -19.01 -3.60 11.14
CA ALA A 194 -18.19 -2.86 12.09
C ALA A 194 -16.93 -2.27 11.44
N ALA A 195 -16.21 -3.06 10.64
CA ALA A 195 -15.01 -2.59 9.93
C ALA A 195 -15.33 -1.49 8.91
N VAL A 196 -16.47 -1.59 8.22
CA VAL A 196 -16.99 -0.57 7.30
C VAL A 196 -17.27 0.73 8.04
N ARG A 197 -17.98 0.68 9.17
CA ARG A 197 -18.25 1.87 10.01
C ARG A 197 -16.98 2.55 10.51
N LEU A 198 -15.99 1.76 10.94
CA LEU A 198 -14.70 2.29 11.39
C LEU A 198 -13.88 2.91 10.23
N SER A 199 -14.06 2.40 9.01
CA SER A 199 -13.34 2.84 7.81
C SER A 199 -13.98 4.03 7.10
N ALA A 200 -15.29 4.26 7.29
CA ALA A 200 -16.07 5.31 6.65
C ALA A 200 -15.75 6.69 7.23
N PHE A 201 -14.62 7.27 6.83
CA PHE A 201 -14.16 8.59 7.29
C PHE A 201 -13.83 9.56 6.15
N ARG A 202 -14.30 9.24 4.94
CA ARG A 202 -14.15 10.09 3.76
C ARG A 202 -15.49 10.25 3.06
N TYR A 203 -15.68 11.42 2.48
CA TYR A 203 -16.76 11.69 1.55
C TYR A 203 -16.25 11.59 0.11
N GLY A 204 -17.01 10.92 -0.74
CA GLY A 204 -16.85 10.89 -2.18
C GLY A 204 -17.05 12.28 -2.80
N LEU A 205 -16.88 12.37 -4.13
CA LEU A 205 -17.06 13.63 -4.85
C LEU A 205 -18.51 14.15 -4.80
N ASP A 206 -19.45 13.25 -4.58
CA ASP A 206 -20.88 13.50 -4.42
C ASP A 206 -21.29 13.77 -2.97
N GLY A 207 -20.34 13.79 -2.03
CA GLY A 207 -20.62 13.96 -0.60
C GLY A 207 -21.10 12.68 0.10
N THR A 208 -21.10 11.53 -0.58
CA THR A 208 -21.50 10.25 0.02
C THR A 208 -20.35 9.65 0.85
N PRO A 209 -20.58 9.16 2.08
CA PRO A 209 -19.57 8.43 2.82
C PRO A 209 -19.03 7.22 2.03
N CYS A 210 -17.71 7.06 2.00
CA CYS A 210 -17.08 5.97 1.31
C CYS A 210 -15.93 5.36 2.10
N VAL A 211 -15.64 4.09 1.82
CA VAL A 211 -14.40 3.45 2.23
C VAL A 211 -13.27 3.93 1.30
N PRO A 212 -12.19 4.53 1.84
CA PRO A 212 -11.07 5.02 1.06
C PRO A 212 -10.42 3.96 0.16
N MET A 213 -10.28 2.73 0.66
CA MET A 213 -9.75 1.59 -0.08
C MET A 213 -10.34 0.28 0.43
N LEU A 214 -10.81 -0.56 -0.50
CA LEU A 214 -11.22 -1.95 -0.29
C LEU A 214 -10.25 -2.86 -1.03
N HIS A 215 -9.70 -3.86 -0.35
CA HIS A 215 -8.74 -4.83 -0.90
C HIS A 215 -9.42 -6.19 -1.02
N LEU A 216 -9.40 -6.75 -2.22
CA LEU A 216 -9.89 -8.09 -2.51
C LEU A 216 -8.77 -8.93 -3.11
N ASP A 217 -8.52 -10.11 -2.56
CA ASP A 217 -7.58 -11.07 -3.14
C ASP A 217 -8.33 -12.03 -4.07
N VAL A 218 -7.86 -12.19 -5.30
CA VAL A 218 -8.44 -13.09 -6.29
C VAL A 218 -7.45 -14.19 -6.62
N ASN A 219 -7.91 -15.44 -6.55
CA ASN A 219 -7.16 -16.62 -6.93
C ASN A 219 -7.74 -17.23 -8.23
N PRO A 220 -6.90 -17.73 -9.16
CA PRO A 220 -7.35 -18.36 -10.41
C PRO A 220 -8.39 -19.46 -10.25
N VAL A 221 -8.27 -20.25 -9.19
CA VAL A 221 -9.04 -21.48 -8.99
C VAL A 221 -10.23 -21.21 -8.09
N GLN A 222 -10.01 -20.43 -7.02
CA GLN A 222 -11.00 -20.21 -5.97
C GLN A 222 -11.85 -18.95 -6.18
N GLY A 223 -11.51 -18.10 -7.15
CA GLY A 223 -12.17 -16.80 -7.34
C GLY A 223 -11.77 -15.78 -6.28
N VAL A 224 -12.69 -14.91 -5.89
CA VAL A 224 -12.44 -13.92 -4.83
C VAL A 224 -12.36 -14.62 -3.48
N LEU A 225 -11.20 -14.50 -2.82
CA LEU A 225 -10.94 -15.12 -1.54
C LEU A 225 -11.72 -14.43 -0.40
N PRO A 226 -11.98 -15.14 0.71
CA PRO A 226 -12.66 -14.55 1.87
C PRO A 226 -11.89 -13.40 2.53
N ARG A 227 -10.61 -13.22 2.24
CA ARG A 227 -9.81 -12.19 2.91
C ARG A 227 -10.12 -10.82 2.32
N VAL A 228 -10.67 -9.93 3.16
CA VAL A 228 -11.05 -8.56 2.80
C VAL A 228 -10.23 -7.56 3.61
N GLY A 229 -9.72 -6.52 2.96
CA GLY A 229 -9.04 -5.41 3.63
C GLY A 229 -9.79 -4.09 3.46
N LEU A 230 -9.95 -3.28 4.51
CA LEU A 230 -10.51 -1.93 4.42
C LEU A 230 -9.54 -0.92 5.01
N GLU A 231 -9.31 0.21 4.34
CA GLU A 231 -8.45 1.27 4.85
C GLU A 231 -9.22 2.42 5.49
N ARG A 232 -8.69 2.96 6.59
CA ARG A 232 -9.08 4.24 7.18
C ARG A 232 -7.90 5.20 7.15
N LEU A 233 -8.05 6.32 6.45
CA LEU A 233 -7.04 7.39 6.42
C LEU A 233 -7.05 8.21 7.71
N PHE A 234 -5.86 8.66 8.13
CA PHE A 234 -5.72 9.59 9.25
C PHE A 234 -5.78 11.05 8.80
N SER A 235 -6.17 11.95 9.71
CA SER A 235 -6.22 13.38 9.44
C SER A 235 -4.82 13.94 9.15
N ARG A 236 -4.58 14.33 7.89
CA ARG A 236 -3.31 14.92 7.45
C ARG A 236 -3.03 16.31 8.06
N PRO A 237 -4.01 17.24 8.17
CA PRO A 237 -3.77 18.55 8.75
C PRO A 237 -3.19 18.51 10.17
N CYS A 238 -3.74 17.68 11.06
CA CYS A 238 -3.26 17.54 12.43
C CYS A 238 -1.81 17.02 12.46
N GLN A 239 -1.51 16.01 11.64
CA GLN A 239 -0.19 15.38 11.62
C GLN A 239 0.93 16.29 11.11
N ARG A 240 0.61 17.26 10.25
CA ARG A 240 1.57 18.29 9.82
C ARG A 240 2.04 19.18 10.98
N ALA A 241 1.22 19.29 12.03
CA ALA A 241 1.57 19.95 13.29
C ALA A 241 2.11 18.97 14.34
N GLY A 242 2.51 17.74 13.95
CA GLY A 242 3.03 16.71 14.86
C GLY A 242 1.96 16.12 15.78
N ARG A 243 0.67 16.19 15.43
CA ARG A 243 -0.43 15.72 16.30
C ARG A 243 -1.35 14.74 15.58
N ILE A 244 -1.92 13.80 16.34
CA ILE A 244 -3.08 13.00 15.91
C ILE A 244 -4.36 13.72 16.31
N SER A 245 -5.39 13.68 15.44
CA SER A 245 -6.70 14.28 15.70
C SER A 245 -7.41 13.61 16.89
N ASN A 246 -8.41 14.27 17.48
CA ASN A 246 -9.17 13.67 18.58
C ASN A 246 -9.92 12.41 18.13
N ASP A 247 -10.49 12.41 16.92
CA ASP A 247 -11.22 11.26 16.38
C ASP A 247 -10.28 10.06 16.15
N ASP A 248 -9.08 10.31 15.62
CA ASP A 248 -8.09 9.25 15.40
C ASP A 248 -7.51 8.75 16.73
N ARG A 249 -7.37 9.61 17.75
CA ARG A 249 -7.02 9.21 19.13
C ARG A 249 -8.09 8.30 19.74
N GLN A 250 -9.36 8.68 19.63
CA GLN A 250 -10.48 7.89 20.14
C GLN A 250 -10.55 6.53 19.46
N LEU A 251 -10.33 6.47 18.14
CA LEU A 251 -10.23 5.20 17.43
C LEU A 251 -9.10 4.32 17.96
N LEU A 252 -7.90 4.87 18.12
CA LEU A 252 -6.75 4.10 18.64
C LEU A 252 -7.02 3.57 20.05
N SER A 253 -7.64 4.38 20.92
CA SER A 253 -8.09 3.94 22.25
C SER A 253 -9.15 2.84 22.18
N LEU A 254 -10.09 2.93 21.22
CA LEU A 254 -11.11 1.91 20.99
C LEU A 254 -10.48 0.58 20.56
N LEU A 255 -9.55 0.61 19.60
CA LEU A 255 -8.84 -0.58 19.13
C LEU A 255 -8.02 -1.23 20.25
N ASN A 256 -7.39 -0.41 21.10
CA ASN A 256 -6.66 -0.91 22.27
C ASN A 256 -7.60 -1.56 23.28
N ARG A 257 -8.74 -0.94 23.60
CA ARG A 257 -9.76 -1.51 24.49
C ARG A 257 -10.31 -2.86 23.98
N PHE A 258 -10.42 -3.04 22.68
CA PHE A 258 -10.86 -4.31 22.07
C PHE A 258 -9.73 -5.33 21.86
N GLY A 259 -8.50 -5.05 22.30
CA GLY A 259 -7.36 -5.95 22.13
C GLY A 259 -6.89 -6.08 20.67
N ALA A 260 -7.29 -5.18 19.78
CA ALA A 260 -6.84 -5.11 18.40
C ALA A 260 -5.57 -4.25 18.22
N CYS A 261 -5.14 -3.56 19.29
CA CYS A 261 -3.93 -2.77 19.35
C CYS A 261 -3.30 -2.89 20.74
N THR A 262 -2.00 -3.17 20.86
CA THR A 262 -1.33 -3.12 22.17
C THR A 262 -1.22 -1.68 22.67
N SER A 263 -1.07 -1.50 23.98
CA SER A 263 -0.90 -0.18 24.61
C SER A 263 0.32 0.54 24.02
N ASP A 264 1.44 -0.17 23.92
CA ASP A 264 2.70 0.37 23.42
C ASP A 264 2.59 0.80 21.95
N LYS A 265 1.92 0.00 21.10
CA LYS A 265 1.71 0.36 19.69
C LYS A 265 0.75 1.53 19.56
N ARG A 266 -0.30 1.61 20.37
CA ARG A 266 -1.19 2.77 20.44
C ARG A 266 -0.39 4.03 20.75
N ASP A 267 0.42 4.01 21.80
CA ASP A 267 1.18 5.17 22.25
C ASP A 267 2.25 5.57 21.22
N ALA A 268 2.97 4.60 20.65
CA ALA A 268 3.91 4.84 19.56
C ALA A 268 3.24 5.47 18.32
N LEU A 269 2.02 5.07 17.97
CA LEU A 269 1.27 5.69 16.87
C LEU A 269 0.87 7.14 17.16
N LEU A 270 0.61 7.47 18.43
CA LEU A 270 0.29 8.83 18.86
C LEU A 270 1.50 9.77 18.79
N GLU A 271 2.70 9.23 18.99
CA GLU A 271 3.97 9.96 18.98
C GLU A 271 4.68 9.96 17.62
N TRP A 272 4.33 9.04 16.72
CA TRP A 272 4.98 8.88 15.43
C TRP A 272 4.98 10.14 14.53
N PRO A 273 3.86 10.87 14.36
CA PRO A 273 3.82 11.99 13.43
C PRO A 273 4.79 13.10 13.84
N GLY A 274 5.51 13.64 12.86
CA GLY A 274 6.41 14.74 13.13
C GLY A 274 7.27 15.11 11.93
N ARG A 275 7.97 16.22 12.07
CA ARG A 275 8.93 16.71 11.08
C ARG A 275 10.27 16.94 11.74
N SER A 276 11.31 16.61 11.01
CA SER A 276 12.68 16.91 11.40
C SER A 276 13.48 17.32 10.18
N VAL A 277 14.59 18.01 10.41
CA VAL A 277 15.55 18.38 9.37
C VAL A 277 16.85 17.69 9.71
N ALA A 278 17.39 16.90 8.78
CA ALA A 278 18.63 16.16 8.98
C ALA A 278 19.40 16.03 7.68
N VAL A 279 20.73 15.92 7.75
CA VAL A 279 21.55 15.52 6.61
C VAL A 279 21.55 13.99 6.59
N LEU A 280 21.02 13.39 5.52
CA LEU A 280 21.03 11.94 5.37
C LEU A 280 22.44 11.47 4.96
N PRO A 281 22.89 10.26 5.34
CA PRO A 281 24.26 9.79 5.05
C PRO A 281 24.67 9.82 3.58
N HIS A 282 23.70 9.77 2.66
CA HIS A 282 23.91 9.78 1.22
C HIS A 282 23.69 11.16 0.58
N GLU A 283 23.48 12.20 1.38
CA GLU A 283 23.18 13.56 0.92
C GLU A 283 24.19 14.57 1.45
N LEU A 284 24.47 15.60 0.64
CA LEU A 284 25.32 16.73 1.04
C LEU A 284 24.51 17.87 1.69
N TRP A 285 23.19 17.87 1.48
CA TRP A 285 22.29 18.95 1.90
C TRP A 285 21.28 18.46 2.93
N TRP A 286 20.70 19.42 3.67
CA TRP A 286 19.63 19.15 4.60
C TRP A 286 18.39 18.58 3.89
N SER A 287 17.83 17.54 4.48
CA SER A 287 16.57 16.93 4.07
C SER A 287 15.49 17.24 5.11
N LEU A 288 14.32 17.65 4.63
CA LEU A 288 13.12 17.69 5.47
C LEU A 288 12.53 16.29 5.51
N ILE A 289 12.53 15.67 6.68
CA ILE A 289 11.93 14.37 6.96
C ILE A 289 10.53 14.60 7.53
N ASP A 290 9.53 13.92 6.98
CA ASP A 290 8.13 14.02 7.39
C ASP A 290 7.60 12.60 7.65
N ARG A 291 7.19 12.39 8.91
CA ARG A 291 6.64 11.14 9.44
C ARG A 291 5.15 11.29 9.68
N ARG A 292 4.36 10.30 9.28
CA ARG A 292 2.91 10.27 9.45
C ARG A 292 2.41 8.85 9.67
N VAL A 293 1.30 8.70 10.39
CA VAL A 293 0.42 7.53 10.26
C VAL A 293 -0.42 7.78 9.01
N ASN A 294 -0.22 6.99 7.96
CA ASN A 294 -0.92 7.18 6.68
C ASN A 294 -2.36 6.67 6.76
N HIS A 295 -2.52 5.42 7.17
CA HIS A 295 -3.81 4.78 7.35
C HIS A 295 -3.72 3.57 8.28
N LEU A 296 -4.89 3.14 8.77
CA LEU A 296 -5.08 1.80 9.33
C LEU A 296 -5.73 0.91 8.28
N LYS A 297 -5.38 -0.38 8.30
CA LYS A 297 -6.01 -1.40 7.48
C LYS A 297 -6.64 -2.44 8.38
N PHE A 298 -7.95 -2.57 8.28
CA PHE A 298 -8.72 -3.65 8.91
C PHE A 298 -8.70 -4.84 7.97
N VAL A 299 -8.29 -6.00 8.46
CA VAL A 299 -8.21 -7.23 7.69
C VAL A 299 -9.17 -8.24 8.30
N LEU A 300 -10.08 -8.72 7.48
CA LEU A 300 -11.08 -9.71 7.81
C LEU A 300 -10.75 -10.99 7.04
N ASP A 301 -10.78 -12.13 7.71
CA ASP A 301 -10.60 -13.43 7.06
C ASP A 301 -11.77 -14.35 7.43
N GLY A 302 -12.87 -14.18 6.69
CA GLY A 302 -14.14 -14.86 7.00
C GLY A 302 -14.65 -14.53 8.41
N ASP A 303 -15.00 -15.59 9.15
CA ASP A 303 -15.42 -15.52 10.55
C ASP A 303 -14.25 -15.73 11.55
N ALA A 304 -13.05 -16.05 11.06
CA ALA A 304 -11.96 -16.56 11.88
C ALA A 304 -11.16 -15.45 12.57
N THR A 305 -10.81 -14.37 11.85
CA THR A 305 -9.90 -13.35 12.38
C THR A 305 -10.26 -11.92 11.98
N PHE A 306 -10.05 -11.02 12.94
CA PHE A 306 -10.04 -9.56 12.76
C PHE A 306 -8.63 -9.08 13.14
N ASP A 307 -7.90 -8.55 12.18
CA ASP A 307 -6.56 -7.99 12.39
C ASP A 307 -6.54 -6.52 11.96
N VAL A 308 -5.66 -5.73 12.59
CA VAL A 308 -5.47 -4.32 12.26
C VAL A 308 -4.01 -4.02 12.08
N LYS A 309 -3.70 -3.35 10.97
CA LYS A 309 -2.35 -2.92 10.65
C LYS A 309 -2.30 -1.41 10.52
N ALA A 310 -1.21 -0.77 10.96
CA ALA A 310 -0.93 0.63 10.68
C ALA A 310 0.14 0.76 9.61
N TYR A 311 -0.07 1.67 8.67
CA TYR A 311 0.92 2.03 7.65
C TYR A 311 1.53 3.38 8.02
N LEU A 312 2.79 3.35 8.43
CA LEU A 312 3.58 4.51 8.81
C LEU A 312 4.30 5.05 7.59
N LEU A 313 4.02 6.30 7.21
CA LEU A 313 4.73 6.98 6.14
C LEU A 313 5.98 7.69 6.65
N LEU A 314 7.08 7.47 5.92
CA LEU A 314 8.25 8.33 5.93
C LEU A 314 8.47 8.86 4.51
N SER A 315 8.51 10.18 4.40
CA SER A 315 8.92 10.89 3.20
C SER A 315 10.04 11.86 3.55
N TYR A 316 10.94 12.10 2.60
CA TYR A 316 11.92 13.18 2.74
C TYR A 316 12.01 14.00 1.45
N LEU A 317 12.38 15.26 1.60
CA LEU A 317 12.66 16.18 0.50
C LEU A 317 14.03 16.80 0.73
N CYS A 318 14.98 16.45 -0.14
CA CYS A 318 16.29 17.08 -0.17
C CYS A 318 16.15 18.55 -0.55
N HIS A 319 16.68 19.45 0.27
CA HIS A 319 16.81 20.86 -0.10
C HIS A 319 18.05 21.00 -0.99
N SER A 320 17.86 20.99 -2.32
CA SER A 320 18.90 21.55 -3.20
C SER A 320 19.03 23.06 -2.93
N ALA A 321 20.27 23.56 -2.85
CA ALA A 321 20.63 24.94 -2.51
C ALA A 321 19.99 26.05 -3.41
N PRO A 322 20.25 27.33 -3.11
CA PRO A 322 19.34 28.29 -2.48
C PRO A 322 18.42 29.01 -3.49
N GLY A 323 17.38 28.34 -3.97
CA GLY A 323 16.29 29.00 -4.71
C GLY A 323 15.01 29.26 -3.89
N ARG A 324 14.94 28.73 -2.66
CA ARG A 324 13.69 28.70 -1.86
C ARG A 324 13.87 28.93 -0.35
N VAL A 325 14.97 29.55 0.07
CA VAL A 325 15.20 29.90 1.50
C VAL A 325 14.54 31.25 1.83
N ALA A 326 13.23 31.38 1.57
CA ALA A 326 12.44 32.53 2.02
C ALA A 326 11.48 32.21 3.19
N ASN A 327 11.39 30.95 3.64
CA ASN A 327 10.46 30.54 4.70
C ASN A 327 11.15 29.95 5.94
N ARG A 328 12.30 30.53 6.34
CA ARG A 328 12.95 30.16 7.61
C ARG A 328 12.23 30.72 8.85
N ALA A 329 11.35 31.72 8.69
CA ALA A 329 10.62 32.35 9.79
C ALA A 329 9.32 31.61 10.21
N ALA A 330 8.89 30.56 9.50
CA ALA A 330 7.61 29.88 9.76
C ALA A 330 7.74 28.51 10.44
N LEU A 331 8.96 28.07 10.74
CA LEU A 331 9.23 26.82 11.47
C LEU A 331 9.91 27.20 12.78
N GLY A 332 9.08 27.62 13.74
CA GLY A 332 9.50 28.18 15.02
C GLY A 332 10.43 27.28 15.84
N ASN A 333 11.30 27.96 16.60
CA ASN A 333 11.96 27.47 17.79
C ASN A 333 10.96 26.86 18.79
#